data_AF-A0AAU1RRP2-F1
#
_entry.id   AF-A0AAU1RRP2-F1
#
_cell.length_a   1.000
_cell.length_b   1.000
_cell.length_c   1.000
_cell.angle_alpha   90.00
_cell.angle_beta   90.00
_cell.angle_gamma   90.00
#
_symmetry.space_group_name_H-M   'P 1'
#
loop_
_entity.id
_entity.type
_entity.pdbx_description
1 polymer ?
#
loop_
_entity_poly.entity_id
_entity_poly.type
_entity_poly.pdbx_seq_one_letter_code
_entity_poly.pdbx_strand_id
1 'polypeptide(L)'
;MGEPKAVGLAAAAYAAALRAAVHGFTMQGGTQKEIAVAAHVAPATLSRYLSGDRVAPPTFVARLDSFLAERGRPLDAGVRERLDELCARAHEASRSPAVQLVILKQELARVQGEKQAGEAELAALKEHADQLAGELEQALEQARHAETGLGVLEQRVTEQDKKLQDAQAYTRRLEAELTAQHDQVVLVQREVEVLRRQNKTLLDESTATTMSGGTLEGAVPAVSTQATSGKAEREAPAPLPPRDLSTSTFKPLMPTPAPPPERRPLLGRADTKEQFTGQLRALRARAGGKRVWPAEKLAGLSPSRPYGNSSTQEDTALMDRWFANGEFPHDWRRLRPVLRGLGATSLEVKTFAASYDRIGKGRTARTSDVMTAVLVLAAMAVIYLGATAVLQSDTESGTSKTLTALGALLASAIIGGTGATLIAPNPDKPSPHAEWPYTLIFCCAPITLIASVIVPFATGTDTWGHWIADLLGLL
;
A
#
# COMPACT_ATOMS: atom_id res chain seq x y z
N MET A 1 57.77 -13.56 39.02
CA MET A 1 57.48 -12.42 39.91
C MET A 1 58.06 -11.15 39.29
N GLY A 2 57.31 -10.47 38.42
CA GLY A 2 57.79 -9.25 37.78
C GLY A 2 56.67 -8.54 37.06
N GLU A 3 55.86 -7.78 37.81
CA GLU A 3 54.97 -6.76 37.24
C GLU A 3 54.45 -5.67 38.22
N PRO A 4 55.08 -5.35 39.38
CA PRO A 4 54.61 -4.22 40.21
C PRO A 4 54.89 -2.84 39.58
N LYS A 5 55.69 -2.78 38.52
CA LYS A 5 56.17 -1.52 37.93
C LYS A 5 55.09 -0.78 37.14
N ALA A 6 54.19 -1.50 36.45
CA ALA A 6 53.14 -0.89 35.63
C ALA A 6 52.03 -0.24 36.47
N VAL A 7 51.60 -0.89 37.56
CA VAL A 7 50.58 -0.37 38.48
C VAL A 7 51.07 0.90 39.18
N GLY A 8 52.34 0.93 39.58
CA GLY A 8 52.96 2.11 40.19
C GLY A 8 53.03 3.31 39.24
N LEU A 9 53.27 3.09 37.94
CA LEU A 9 53.35 4.17 36.96
C LEU A 9 52.00 4.84 36.72
N ALA A 10 50.92 4.07 36.59
CA ALA A 10 49.57 4.61 36.39
C ALA A 10 49.08 5.39 37.64
N ALA A 11 49.28 4.83 38.84
CA ALA A 11 48.93 5.48 40.09
C ALA A 11 49.74 6.77 40.34
N ALA A 12 51.04 6.76 40.01
CA ALA A 12 51.90 7.94 40.13
C ALA A 12 51.50 9.06 39.15
N ALA A 13 51.13 8.71 37.91
CA ALA A 13 50.64 9.67 36.93
C ALA A 13 49.33 10.34 37.37
N TYR A 14 48.38 9.54 37.89
CA TYR A 14 47.14 10.04 38.48
C TYR A 14 47.42 10.98 39.67
N ALA A 15 48.27 10.56 40.61
CA ALA A 15 48.60 11.35 41.80
C ALA A 15 49.31 12.67 41.45
N ALA A 16 50.16 12.68 40.43
CA ALA A 16 50.81 13.90 39.93
C ALA A 16 49.79 14.88 39.32
N ALA A 17 48.87 14.38 38.49
CA ALA A 17 47.79 15.19 37.94
C ALA A 17 46.87 15.74 39.04
N LEU A 18 46.54 14.91 40.05
CA LEU A 18 45.71 15.32 41.17
C LEU A 18 46.37 16.40 42.03
N ARG A 19 47.68 16.27 42.28
CA ARG A 19 48.47 17.31 42.95
C ARG A 19 48.46 18.61 42.17
N ALA A 20 48.63 18.57 40.85
CA ALA A 20 48.59 19.76 40.01
C ALA A 20 47.22 20.46 40.08
N ALA A 21 46.13 19.70 40.02
CA ALA A 21 44.77 20.21 40.13
C ALA A 21 44.49 20.88 41.50
N VAL A 22 44.98 20.30 42.59
CA VAL A 22 44.81 20.83 43.95
C VAL A 22 45.78 21.98 44.26
N HIS A 23 46.91 22.06 43.55
CA HIS A 23 47.97 23.03 43.84
C HIS A 23 47.46 24.48 43.78
N GLY A 24 46.65 24.81 42.77
CA GLY A 24 46.08 26.15 42.61
C GLY A 24 45.19 26.59 43.78
N PHE A 25 44.50 25.65 44.43
CA PHE A 25 43.72 25.91 45.65
C PHE A 25 44.65 26.12 46.87
N THR A 26 45.66 25.26 47.02
CA THR A 26 46.59 25.35 48.17
C THR A 26 47.47 26.59 48.17
N MET A 27 47.87 27.09 46.99
CA MET A 27 48.67 28.31 46.85
C MET A 27 47.92 29.57 47.31
N GLN A 28 46.61 29.49 47.48
CA GLN A 28 45.75 30.62 47.84
C GLN A 28 45.20 30.51 49.26
N GLY A 29 45.90 29.75 50.11
CA GLY A 29 45.62 29.60 51.53
C GLY A 29 44.65 28.45 51.88
N GLY A 30 44.13 27.74 50.87
CA GLY A 30 43.31 26.55 51.10
C GLY A 30 44.11 25.39 51.71
N THR A 31 43.49 24.61 52.58
CA THR A 31 44.19 23.50 53.25
C THR A 31 43.78 22.13 52.69
N GLN A 32 44.71 21.16 52.67
CA GLN A 32 44.37 19.77 52.31
C GLN A 32 43.28 19.18 53.23
N LYS A 33 43.19 19.66 54.47
CA LYS A 33 42.16 19.26 55.43
C LYS A 33 40.76 19.67 54.96
N GLU A 34 40.61 20.87 54.39
CA GLU A 34 39.32 21.33 53.83
C GLU A 34 38.87 20.47 52.66
N ILE A 35 39.80 20.12 51.76
CA ILE A 35 39.53 19.22 50.63
C ILE A 35 39.11 17.83 51.13
N ALA A 36 39.83 17.30 52.12
CA ALA A 36 39.53 15.99 52.68
C ALA A 36 38.12 15.95 53.30
N VAL A 37 37.75 16.99 54.06
CA VAL A 37 36.42 17.14 54.65
C VAL A 37 35.34 17.21 53.56
N ALA A 38 35.52 18.06 52.54
CA ALA A 38 34.56 18.24 51.46
C ALA A 38 34.38 16.98 50.60
N ALA A 39 35.45 16.23 50.36
CA ALA A 39 35.38 14.96 49.64
C ALA A 39 34.90 13.78 50.51
N HIS A 40 34.65 14.01 51.80
CA HIS A 40 34.30 13.01 52.82
C HIS A 40 35.33 11.89 52.96
N VAL A 41 36.61 12.25 53.02
CA VAL A 41 37.72 11.31 53.23
C VAL A 41 38.58 11.76 54.41
N ALA A 42 39.19 10.80 55.11
CA ALA A 42 40.15 11.14 56.17
C ALA A 42 41.38 11.88 55.56
N PRO A 43 41.96 12.90 56.23
CA PRO A 43 43.12 13.63 55.72
C PRO A 43 44.30 12.73 55.35
N ALA A 44 44.58 11.68 56.15
CA ALA A 44 45.62 10.70 55.86
C ALA A 44 45.35 9.92 54.55
N THR A 45 44.08 9.69 54.22
CA THR A 45 43.67 9.03 52.97
C THR A 45 43.90 9.96 51.78
N LEU A 46 43.58 11.25 51.92
CA LEU A 46 43.89 12.25 50.89
C LEU A 46 45.40 12.35 50.63
N SER A 47 46.22 12.35 51.68
CA SER A 47 47.69 12.34 51.51
C SER A 47 48.17 11.13 50.73
N ARG A 48 47.57 9.94 50.94
CA ARG A 48 47.87 8.71 50.19
C ARG A 48 47.42 8.78 48.72
N TYR A 49 46.36 9.53 48.41
CA TYR A 49 45.95 9.79 47.02
C TYR A 49 46.94 10.72 46.32
N LEU A 50 47.39 11.76 47.01
CA LEU A 50 48.35 12.73 46.46
C LEU A 50 49.77 12.17 46.31
N SER A 51 50.16 11.19 47.13
CA SER A 51 51.44 10.47 47.00
C SER A 51 51.41 9.37 45.93
N GLY A 52 50.23 8.88 45.56
CA GLY A 52 50.07 7.75 44.64
C GLY A 52 50.16 6.38 45.31
N ASP A 53 50.24 6.33 46.65
CA ASP A 53 50.20 5.09 47.42
C ASP A 53 48.82 4.41 47.34
N ARG A 54 47.78 5.18 47.04
CA ARG A 54 46.42 4.69 46.84
C ARG A 54 45.75 5.46 45.71
N VAL A 55 44.97 4.76 44.88
CA VAL A 55 44.12 5.40 43.86
C VAL A 55 42.80 5.82 44.52
N ALA A 56 42.34 7.03 44.25
CA ALA A 56 41.08 7.53 44.79
C ALA A 56 39.88 6.86 44.10
N PRO A 57 38.75 6.64 44.79
CA PRO A 57 37.52 6.16 44.15
C PRO A 57 37.08 7.09 43.00
N PRO A 58 36.39 6.58 41.96
CA PRO A 58 35.95 7.40 40.83
C PRO A 58 35.09 8.61 41.23
N THR A 59 34.32 8.49 42.32
CA THR A 59 33.48 9.57 42.84
C THR A 59 34.25 10.72 43.49
N PHE A 60 35.54 10.54 43.79
CA PHE A 60 36.35 11.55 44.45
C PHE A 60 36.61 12.78 43.55
N VAL A 61 36.91 12.56 42.26
CA VAL A 61 37.19 13.67 41.31
C VAL A 61 35.94 14.54 41.13
N ALA A 62 34.76 13.94 41.01
CA ALA A 62 33.49 14.67 40.93
C ALA A 62 33.21 15.50 42.21
N ARG A 63 33.50 14.97 43.39
CA ARG A 63 33.35 15.71 44.66
C ARG A 63 34.35 16.84 44.80
N LEU A 64 35.59 16.61 44.37
CA LEU A 64 36.63 17.64 44.34
C LEU A 64 36.21 18.79 43.42
N ASP A 65 35.69 18.48 42.23
CA ASP A 65 35.21 19.49 41.29
C ASP A 65 34.05 20.30 41.86
N SER A 66 33.04 19.64 42.44
CA SER A 66 31.92 20.32 43.11
C SER A 66 32.41 21.27 44.21
N PHE A 67 33.32 20.82 45.07
CA PHE A 67 33.89 21.65 46.14
C PHE A 67 34.66 22.86 45.60
N LEU A 68 35.45 22.67 44.55
CA LEU A 68 36.22 23.76 43.94
C LEU A 68 35.29 24.75 43.19
N ALA A 69 34.24 24.25 42.54
CA ALA A 69 33.21 25.06 41.90
C ALA A 69 32.45 25.93 42.92
N GLU A 70 32.09 25.40 44.09
CA GLU A 70 31.47 26.16 45.19
C GLU A 70 32.36 27.32 45.71
N ARG A 71 33.68 27.20 45.54
CA ARG A 71 34.66 28.25 45.88
C ARG A 71 35.02 29.16 44.70
N GLY A 72 34.21 29.11 43.63
CA GLY A 72 34.33 29.94 42.43
C GLY A 72 35.46 29.51 41.49
N ARG A 73 35.90 28.25 41.56
CA ARG A 73 37.09 27.75 40.85
C ARG A 73 36.85 26.33 40.32
N PRO A 74 35.89 26.11 39.43
CA PRO A 74 35.68 24.79 38.86
C PRO A 74 36.97 24.28 38.20
N LEU A 75 37.18 22.97 38.22
CA LEU A 75 38.27 22.38 37.43
C LEU A 75 38.01 22.66 35.95
N ASP A 76 39.07 22.97 35.22
CA ASP A 76 38.98 23.05 33.77
C ASP A 76 38.49 21.70 33.22
N ALA A 77 37.58 21.73 32.24
CA ALA A 77 36.95 20.53 31.70
C ALA A 77 37.97 19.53 31.17
N GLY A 78 39.06 20.00 30.53
CA GLY A 78 40.12 19.13 30.02
C GLY A 78 40.98 18.52 31.13
N VAL A 79 41.16 19.23 32.25
CA VAL A 79 41.85 18.70 33.43
C VAL A 79 40.99 17.64 34.13
N ARG A 80 39.68 17.86 34.21
CA ARG A 80 38.73 16.90 34.78
C ARG A 80 38.69 15.61 33.97
N GLU A 81 38.49 15.69 32.66
CA GLU A 81 38.47 14.53 31.77
C GLU A 81 39.79 13.73 31.86
N ARG A 82 40.93 14.43 31.88
CA ARG A 82 42.24 13.81 32.05
C ARG A 82 42.41 13.12 33.41
N LEU A 83 41.88 13.70 34.49
CA LEU A 83 41.91 13.08 35.81
C LEU A 83 41.05 11.82 35.86
N ASP A 84 39.87 11.86 35.23
CA ASP A 84 38.96 10.71 35.16
C ASP A 84 39.59 9.57 34.34
N GLU A 85 40.20 9.87 33.18
CA GLU A 85 40.89 8.89 32.34
C GLU A 85 42.12 8.27 33.06
N LEU A 86 42.91 9.08 33.77
CA LEU A 86 44.04 8.59 34.57
C LEU A 86 43.56 7.77 35.77
N CYS A 87 42.44 8.14 36.38
CA CYS A 87 41.83 7.38 37.47
C CYS A 87 41.36 6.01 36.97
N ALA A 88 40.71 5.95 35.81
CA ALA A 88 40.28 4.70 35.17
C ALA A 88 41.46 3.77 34.90
N ARG A 89 42.51 4.27 34.23
CA ARG A 89 43.74 3.51 33.96
C ARG A 89 44.43 3.01 35.23
N ALA A 90 44.44 3.82 36.28
CA ALA A 90 45.02 3.42 37.57
C ALA A 90 44.18 2.35 38.30
N HIS A 91 42.86 2.38 38.15
CA HIS A 91 41.96 1.33 38.67
C HIS A 91 42.05 0.03 37.87
N GLU A 92 42.12 0.09 36.55
CA GLU A 92 42.34 -1.08 35.67
C GLU A 92 43.66 -1.78 35.99
N ALA A 93 44.73 -1.01 36.20
CA ALA A 93 46.02 -1.55 36.60
C ALA A 93 46.00 -2.11 38.04
N SER A 94 45.08 -1.65 38.89
CA SER A 94 44.94 -2.13 40.27
C SER A 94 44.20 -3.45 40.33
N ARG A 95 44.92 -4.55 40.62
CA ARG A 95 44.32 -5.87 40.89
C ARG A 95 43.59 -5.96 42.25
N SER A 96 43.10 -4.84 42.79
CA SER A 96 42.45 -4.82 44.10
C SER A 96 41.01 -5.36 43.99
N PRO A 97 40.65 -6.45 44.69
CA PRO A 97 39.31 -7.02 44.64
C PRO A 97 38.22 -6.03 45.06
N ALA A 98 38.53 -5.10 45.98
CA ALA A 98 37.58 -4.09 46.45
C ALA A 98 37.22 -3.07 45.36
N VAL A 99 38.18 -2.70 44.50
CA VAL A 99 37.96 -1.79 43.37
C VAL A 99 37.15 -2.48 42.27
N GLN A 100 37.50 -3.72 41.94
CA GLN A 100 36.77 -4.53 40.96
C GLN A 100 35.31 -4.74 41.35
N LEU A 101 35.03 -4.97 42.65
CA LEU A 101 33.67 -5.11 43.16
C LEU A 101 32.85 -3.81 42.96
N VAL A 102 33.45 -2.64 43.18
CA VAL A 102 32.76 -1.36 42.95
C VAL A 102 32.45 -1.15 41.46
N ILE A 103 33.38 -1.48 40.56
CA ILE A 103 33.17 -1.40 39.11
C ILE A 103 32.04 -2.34 38.68
N LEU A 104 32.09 -3.61 39.09
CA LEU A 104 31.04 -4.59 38.77
C LEU A 104 29.66 -4.18 39.30
N LYS A 105 29.59 -3.55 40.47
CA LYS A 105 28.32 -3.00 40.99
C LYS A 105 27.79 -1.85 40.14
N GLN A 106 28.67 -0.98 39.64
CA GLN A 106 28.27 0.12 38.76
C GLN A 106 27.81 -0.40 37.40
N GLU A 107 28.52 -1.38 36.82
CA GLU A 107 28.11 -2.02 35.57
C GLU A 107 26.79 -2.76 35.71
N LEU A 108 26.59 -3.49 36.81
CA LEU A 108 25.33 -4.18 37.10
C LEU A 108 24.18 -3.17 37.22
N ALA A 109 24.38 -2.04 37.91
CA ALA A 109 23.38 -0.98 38.00
C ALA A 109 23.07 -0.37 36.62
N ARG A 110 24.09 -0.17 35.77
CA ARG A 110 23.91 0.32 34.39
C ARG A 110 23.09 -0.65 33.56
N VAL A 111 23.46 -1.93 33.55
CA VAL A 111 22.77 -2.98 32.79
C VAL A 111 21.34 -3.18 33.29
N GLN A 112 21.10 -3.05 34.60
CA GLN A 112 19.74 -3.07 35.15
C GLN A 112 18.91 -1.88 34.66
N GLY A 113 19.49 -0.68 34.59
CA GLY A 113 18.83 0.49 34.03
C GLY A 113 18.51 0.32 32.54
N GLU A 114 19.44 -0.19 31.75
CA GLU A 114 19.24 -0.49 30.32
C GLU A 114 18.15 -1.56 30.13
N LYS A 115 18.13 -2.60 30.95
CA LYS A 115 17.08 -3.62 30.93
C LYS A 115 15.70 -3.02 31.23
N GLN A 116 15.58 -2.19 32.26
CA GLN A 116 14.31 -1.54 32.62
C GLN A 116 13.83 -0.59 31.52
N ALA A 117 14.74 0.16 30.90
CA ALA A 117 14.42 1.00 29.75
C ALA A 117 13.92 0.16 28.57
N GLY A 118 14.60 -0.93 28.24
CA GLY A 118 14.18 -1.85 27.19
C GLY A 118 12.83 -2.53 27.47
N GLU A 119 12.54 -2.90 28.72
CA GLU A 119 11.24 -3.44 29.13
C GLU A 119 10.12 -2.40 28.98
N ALA A 120 10.39 -1.14 29.31
CA ALA A 120 9.44 -0.04 29.11
C ALA A 120 9.17 0.24 27.63
N GLU A 121 10.21 0.25 26.79
CA GLU A 121 10.07 0.40 25.34
C GLU A 121 9.27 -0.76 24.73
N LEU A 122 9.53 -2.01 25.16
CA LEU A 122 8.80 -3.18 24.71
C LEU A 122 7.34 -3.16 25.15
N ALA A 123 7.04 -2.65 26.34
CA ALA A 123 5.66 -2.45 26.81
C ALA A 123 4.93 -1.40 25.95
N ALA A 124 5.57 -0.26 25.66
CA ALA A 124 5.00 0.77 24.80
C ALA A 124 4.77 0.28 23.36
N LEU A 125 5.70 -0.51 22.81
CA LEU A 125 5.54 -1.13 21.49
C LEU A 125 4.38 -2.13 21.45
N LYS A 126 4.17 -2.90 22.52
CA LYS A 126 3.02 -3.81 22.63
C LYS A 126 1.71 -3.05 22.69
N GLU A 127 1.62 -2.00 23.50
CA GLU A 127 0.43 -1.15 23.58
C GLU A 127 0.10 -0.53 22.22
N HIS A 128 1.10 -0.07 21.48
CA HIS A 128 0.90 0.45 20.14
C HIS A 128 0.44 -0.63 19.13
N ALA A 129 0.98 -1.84 19.23
CA ALA A 129 0.55 -2.96 18.40
C ALA A 129 -0.91 -3.36 18.70
N ASP A 130 -1.31 -3.38 19.97
CA ASP A 130 -2.68 -3.67 20.39
C ASP A 130 -3.64 -2.57 19.93
N GLN A 131 -3.22 -1.30 19.98
CA GLN A 131 -4.00 -0.18 19.44
C GLN A 131 -4.22 -0.33 17.92
N LEU A 132 -3.17 -0.61 17.16
CA LEU A 132 -3.27 -0.83 15.72
C LEU A 132 -4.14 -2.04 15.37
N ALA A 133 -4.08 -3.10 16.17
CA ALA A 133 -4.96 -4.26 16.02
C ALA A 133 -6.44 -3.86 16.20
N GLY A 134 -6.75 -3.05 17.22
CA GLY A 134 -8.09 -2.50 17.43
C GLY A 134 -8.57 -1.60 16.28
N GLU A 135 -7.70 -0.73 15.75
CA GLU A 135 -8.01 0.12 14.60
C GLU A 135 -8.30 -0.71 13.33
N LEU A 136 -7.53 -1.77 13.10
CA LEU A 136 -7.77 -2.70 11.98
C LEU A 136 -9.09 -3.45 12.12
N GLU A 137 -9.43 -3.90 13.32
CA GLU A 137 -10.71 -4.57 13.58
C GLU A 137 -11.89 -3.63 13.29
N GLN A 138 -11.82 -2.38 13.77
CA GLN A 138 -12.82 -1.36 13.48
C GLN A 138 -12.95 -1.08 11.97
N ALA A 139 -11.83 -0.97 11.26
CA ALA A 139 -11.83 -0.76 9.81
C ALA A 139 -12.46 -1.94 9.05
N LEU A 140 -12.22 -3.17 9.49
CA LEU A 140 -12.84 -4.37 8.91
C LEU A 140 -14.34 -4.42 9.18
N GLU A 141 -14.79 -4.02 10.38
CA GLU A 141 -16.21 -3.94 10.69
C GLU A 141 -16.92 -2.86 9.84
N GLN A 142 -16.29 -1.70 9.65
CA GLN A 142 -16.79 -0.67 8.74
C GLN A 142 -16.86 -1.17 7.28
N ALA A 143 -15.85 -1.92 6.83
CA ALA A 143 -15.85 -2.52 5.50
C ALA A 143 -17.01 -3.52 5.33
N ARG A 144 -17.25 -4.39 6.32
CA ARG A 144 -18.40 -5.32 6.31
C ARG A 144 -19.73 -4.57 6.27
N HIS A 145 -19.88 -3.48 7.04
CA HIS A 145 -21.08 -2.65 6.96
C HIS A 145 -21.27 -2.03 5.58
N ALA A 146 -20.20 -1.53 4.95
CA ALA A 146 -20.25 -1.01 3.59
C ALA A 146 -20.65 -2.10 2.57
N GLU A 147 -20.11 -3.31 2.69
CA GLU A 147 -20.47 -4.46 1.85
C GLU A 147 -21.95 -4.84 2.00
N THR A 148 -22.47 -4.90 3.23
CA THR A 148 -23.91 -5.12 3.44
C THR A 148 -24.76 -4.01 2.81
N GLY A 149 -24.30 -2.75 2.88
CA GLY A 149 -24.94 -1.61 2.22
C GLY A 149 -24.95 -1.73 0.69
N LEU A 150 -23.87 -2.23 0.08
CA LEU A 150 -23.81 -2.49 -1.35
C LEU A 150 -24.83 -3.55 -1.77
N GLY A 151 -24.99 -4.64 -1.01
CA GLY A 151 -25.99 -5.67 -1.30
C GLY A 151 -27.43 -5.13 -1.31
N VAL A 152 -27.77 -4.24 -0.38
CA VAL A 152 -29.09 -3.58 -0.35
C VAL A 152 -29.28 -2.66 -1.57
N LEU A 153 -28.23 -1.94 -1.98
CA LEU A 153 -28.29 -1.08 -3.17
C LEU A 153 -28.42 -1.89 -4.46
N GLU A 154 -27.69 -3.00 -4.60
CA GLU A 154 -27.83 -3.93 -5.73
C GLU A 154 -29.26 -4.47 -5.82
N GLN A 155 -29.83 -4.91 -4.70
CA GLN A 155 -31.23 -5.35 -4.67
C GLN A 155 -32.18 -4.24 -5.15
N ARG A 156 -32.01 -3.00 -4.68
CA ARG A 156 -32.84 -1.87 -5.14
C ARG A 156 -32.69 -1.58 -6.64
N VAL A 157 -31.48 -1.67 -7.18
CA VAL A 157 -31.23 -1.48 -8.61
C VAL A 157 -31.93 -2.57 -9.42
N THR A 158 -31.82 -3.84 -9.01
CA THR A 158 -32.52 -4.94 -9.70
C THR A 158 -34.05 -4.80 -9.63
N GLU A 159 -34.60 -4.35 -8.50
CA GLU A 159 -36.03 -4.04 -8.37
C GLU A 159 -36.46 -2.89 -9.28
N GLN A 160 -35.64 -1.83 -9.40
CA GLN A 160 -35.91 -0.70 -10.30
C GLN A 160 -35.82 -1.12 -11.76
N ASP A 161 -34.82 -1.91 -12.14
CA ASP A 161 -34.67 -2.43 -13.50
C ASP A 161 -35.87 -3.28 -13.89
N LYS A 162 -36.36 -4.12 -12.98
CA LYS A 162 -37.59 -4.90 -13.20
C LYS A 162 -38.79 -3.99 -13.41
N LYS A 163 -38.99 -2.97 -12.58
CA LYS A 163 -40.08 -1.98 -12.75
C LYS A 163 -39.99 -1.25 -14.09
N LEU A 164 -38.78 -0.92 -14.55
CA LEU A 164 -38.57 -0.30 -15.86
C LEU A 164 -38.91 -1.25 -17.00
N GLN A 165 -38.53 -2.53 -16.90
CA GLN A 165 -38.91 -3.55 -17.88
C GLN A 165 -40.43 -3.73 -17.95
N ASP A 166 -41.09 -3.79 -16.79
CA ASP A 166 -42.56 -3.90 -16.70
C ASP A 166 -43.25 -2.67 -17.32
N ALA A 167 -42.74 -1.47 -17.05
CA ALA A 167 -43.25 -0.22 -17.64
C ALA A 167 -43.03 -0.16 -19.17
N GLN A 168 -41.89 -0.65 -19.66
CA GLN A 168 -41.63 -0.76 -21.11
C GLN A 168 -42.57 -1.77 -21.77
N ALA A 169 -42.80 -2.92 -21.14
CA ALA A 169 -43.74 -3.93 -21.63
C ALA A 169 -45.17 -3.37 -21.69
N TYR A 170 -45.58 -2.64 -20.66
CA TYR A 170 -46.87 -1.94 -20.63
C TYR A 170 -46.99 -0.89 -21.74
N THR A 171 -45.93 -0.10 -21.98
CA THR A 171 -45.92 0.91 -23.06
C THR A 171 -46.09 0.24 -24.43
N ARG A 172 -45.35 -0.84 -24.71
CA ARG A 172 -45.51 -1.60 -25.97
C ARG A 172 -46.91 -2.18 -26.14
N ARG A 173 -47.52 -2.63 -25.05
CA ARG A 173 -48.90 -3.12 -25.07
C ARG A 173 -49.88 -2.00 -25.41
N LEU A 174 -49.72 -0.83 -24.79
CA LEU A 174 -50.54 0.35 -25.11
C LEU A 174 -50.35 0.80 -26.56
N GLU A 175 -49.11 0.78 -27.07
CA GLU A 175 -48.83 1.09 -28.49
C GLU A 175 -49.57 0.10 -29.40
N ALA A 176 -49.52 -1.20 -29.10
CA ALA A 176 -50.25 -2.22 -29.85
C ALA A 176 -51.77 -2.02 -29.80
N GLU A 177 -52.33 -1.74 -28.62
CA GLU A 177 -53.76 -1.45 -28.43
C GLU A 177 -54.18 -0.19 -29.22
N LEU A 178 -53.35 0.87 -29.21
CA LEU A 178 -53.59 2.10 -29.95
C LEU A 178 -53.54 1.88 -31.46
N THR A 179 -52.60 1.07 -31.97
CA THR A 179 -52.55 0.69 -33.39
C THR A 179 -53.78 -0.12 -33.80
N ALA A 180 -54.23 -1.07 -32.97
CA ALA A 180 -55.43 -1.87 -33.23
C ALA A 180 -56.70 -1.00 -33.27
N GLN A 181 -56.82 -0.02 -32.36
CA GLN A 181 -57.91 0.96 -32.38
C GLN A 181 -57.87 1.85 -33.62
N HIS A 182 -56.68 2.30 -34.04
CA HIS A 182 -56.53 3.10 -35.26
C HIS A 182 -56.99 2.30 -36.50
N ASP A 183 -56.57 1.05 -36.63
CA ASP A 183 -56.98 0.17 -37.73
C ASP A 183 -58.50 -0.05 -37.74
N GLN A 184 -59.12 -0.21 -36.56
CA GLN A 184 -60.57 -0.32 -36.43
C GLN A 184 -61.28 0.96 -36.89
N VAL A 185 -60.76 2.15 -36.54
CA VAL A 185 -61.31 3.43 -37.00
C VAL A 185 -61.21 3.55 -38.52
N VAL A 186 -60.07 3.18 -39.11
CA VAL A 186 -59.90 3.19 -40.58
C VAL A 186 -60.88 2.23 -41.25
N LEU A 187 -61.10 1.05 -40.67
CA LEU A 187 -62.08 0.08 -41.18
C LEU A 187 -63.51 0.64 -41.15
N VAL A 188 -63.93 1.20 -40.01
CA VAL A 188 -65.27 1.81 -39.88
C VAL A 188 -65.44 3.01 -40.83
N GLN A 189 -64.40 3.83 -41.03
CA GLN A 189 -64.44 4.93 -42.00
C GLN A 189 -64.69 4.42 -43.43
N ARG A 190 -64.01 3.34 -43.83
CA ARG A 190 -64.23 2.70 -45.14
C ARG A 190 -65.64 2.14 -45.27
N GLU A 191 -66.17 1.50 -44.23
CA GLU A 191 -67.55 1.01 -44.22
C GLU A 191 -68.56 2.16 -44.38
N VAL A 192 -68.38 3.26 -43.64
CA VAL A 192 -69.22 4.46 -43.77
C VAL A 192 -69.16 5.05 -45.18
N GLU A 193 -67.98 5.09 -45.81
CA GLU A 193 -67.85 5.53 -47.20
C GLU A 193 -68.62 4.63 -48.18
N VAL A 194 -68.53 3.31 -48.01
CA VAL A 194 -69.27 2.34 -48.83
C VAL A 194 -70.77 2.54 -48.64
N LEU A 195 -71.25 2.64 -47.40
CA LEU A 195 -72.67 2.87 -47.09
C LEU A 195 -73.17 4.20 -47.66
N ARG A 196 -72.36 5.27 -47.61
CA ARG A 196 -72.70 6.56 -48.26
C ARG A 196 -72.82 6.43 -49.77
N ARG A 197 -71.92 5.69 -50.43
CA ARG A 197 -72.01 5.42 -51.87
C ARG A 197 -73.27 4.64 -52.21
N GLN A 198 -73.57 3.59 -51.44
CA GLN A 198 -74.80 2.79 -51.63
C GLN A 198 -76.07 3.63 -51.44
N ASN A 199 -76.15 4.44 -50.38
CA ASN A 199 -77.29 5.33 -50.16
C ASN A 199 -77.47 6.33 -51.30
N LYS A 200 -76.36 6.87 -51.81
CA LYS A 200 -76.40 7.77 -52.98
C LYS A 200 -76.96 7.06 -54.20
N THR A 201 -76.48 5.85 -54.52
CA THR A 201 -76.99 5.07 -55.65
C THR A 201 -78.48 4.76 -55.50
N LEU A 202 -78.95 4.38 -54.31
CA LEU A 202 -80.37 4.13 -54.05
C LEU A 202 -81.23 5.41 -54.18
N LEU A 203 -80.70 6.57 -53.77
CA LEU A 203 -81.36 7.87 -53.98
C LEU A 203 -81.43 8.23 -55.48
N ASP A 204 -80.36 7.99 -56.22
CA ASP A 204 -80.31 8.22 -57.67
C ASP A 204 -81.27 7.27 -58.42
N GLU A 205 -81.36 6.00 -58.02
CA GLU A 205 -82.29 5.01 -58.56
C GLU A 205 -83.76 5.33 -58.23
N SER A 206 -84.06 5.74 -57.00
CA SER A 206 -85.41 6.12 -56.58
C SER A 206 -85.88 7.41 -57.25
N THR A 207 -85.02 8.42 -57.41
CA THR A 207 -85.34 9.63 -58.17
C THR A 207 -85.53 9.34 -59.66
N ALA A 208 -84.70 8.49 -60.27
CA ALA A 208 -84.90 8.03 -61.65
C ALA A 208 -86.23 7.27 -61.83
N THR A 209 -86.60 6.43 -60.85
CA THR A 209 -87.87 5.68 -60.86
C THR A 209 -89.07 6.61 -60.64
N THR A 210 -88.94 7.64 -59.80
CA THR A 210 -90.01 8.64 -59.54
C THR A 210 -90.23 9.57 -60.73
N MET A 211 -89.19 9.89 -61.50
CA MET A 211 -89.32 10.67 -62.76
C MET A 211 -89.99 9.87 -63.90
N SER A 212 -90.16 8.56 -63.76
CA SER A 212 -90.82 7.68 -64.76
C SER A 212 -92.27 7.31 -64.39
N GLY A 213 -92.74 7.69 -63.19
CA GLY A 213 -94.09 7.44 -62.70
C GLY A 213 -94.87 8.74 -62.55
N GLY A 214 -95.88 8.93 -63.41
CA GLY A 214 -96.64 10.16 -63.58
C GLY A 214 -97.17 10.84 -62.31
N THR A 215 -97.22 12.17 -62.45
CA THR A 215 -98.17 13.10 -61.82
C THR A 215 -99.49 12.45 -61.40
N LEU A 216 -99.63 12.17 -60.11
CA LEU A 216 -100.91 12.27 -59.39
C LEU A 216 -100.64 12.80 -57.98
N GLU A 217 -101.02 14.07 -57.83
CA GLU A 217 -101.44 14.81 -56.63
C GLU A 217 -101.70 13.99 -55.35
N GLY A 218 -101.22 14.50 -54.19
CA GLY A 218 -101.82 14.13 -52.89
C GLY A 218 -100.96 14.31 -51.64
N ALA A 219 -101.08 15.49 -51.02
CA ALA A 219 -101.13 15.76 -49.57
C ALA A 219 -100.04 15.23 -48.58
N VAL A 220 -99.45 16.20 -47.89
CA VAL A 220 -98.70 16.18 -46.61
C VAL A 220 -99.41 15.35 -45.52
N PRO A 221 -98.70 14.84 -44.50
CA PRO A 221 -98.78 15.52 -43.20
C PRO A 221 -97.46 15.62 -42.42
N ALA A 222 -97.41 16.68 -41.62
CA ALA A 222 -96.34 17.07 -40.73
C ALA A 222 -96.28 16.21 -39.45
N VAL A 223 -95.08 15.86 -39.00
CA VAL A 223 -94.72 15.36 -37.65
C VAL A 223 -93.24 15.75 -37.46
N SER A 224 -92.79 16.71 -36.65
CA SER A 224 -93.01 17.09 -35.25
C SER A 224 -92.62 16.02 -34.21
N THR A 225 -91.35 16.02 -33.78
CA THR A 225 -90.90 15.69 -32.41
C THR A 225 -89.44 16.16 -32.22
N GLN A 226 -89.26 17.29 -31.52
CA GLN A 226 -88.68 17.37 -30.17
C GLN A 226 -87.20 16.96 -30.05
N ALA A 227 -86.32 17.96 -30.20
CA ALA A 227 -84.95 17.92 -29.70
C ALA A 227 -84.96 18.27 -28.20
N THR A 228 -84.83 17.25 -27.35
CA THR A 228 -84.75 17.42 -25.90
C THR A 228 -83.30 17.73 -25.51
N SER A 229 -83.11 18.96 -25.05
CA SER A 229 -81.95 19.46 -24.32
C SER A 229 -81.72 18.62 -23.04
N GLY A 230 -80.80 17.66 -23.11
CA GLY A 230 -80.30 16.89 -21.98
C GLY A 230 -79.04 17.50 -21.39
N LYS A 231 -79.23 18.36 -20.40
CA LYS A 231 -78.24 18.89 -19.46
C LYS A 231 -77.57 17.72 -18.71
N ALA A 232 -76.28 17.50 -18.93
CA ALA A 232 -75.44 16.65 -18.08
C ALA A 232 -74.14 17.40 -17.76
N GLU A 233 -74.24 18.09 -16.63
CA GLU A 233 -73.21 18.68 -15.80
C GLU A 233 -72.08 17.68 -15.52
N ARG A 234 -70.87 17.96 -16.01
CA ARG A 234 -69.65 17.31 -15.55
C ARG A 234 -68.52 18.35 -15.48
N GLU A 235 -68.50 18.99 -14.32
CA GLU A 235 -67.36 19.44 -13.54
C GLU A 235 -65.99 19.41 -14.26
N ALA A 236 -65.52 20.61 -14.59
CA ALA A 236 -64.18 20.88 -15.06
C ALA A 236 -63.17 20.93 -13.89
N PRO A 237 -61.96 20.36 -14.03
CA PRO A 237 -60.80 20.86 -13.31
C PRO A 237 -60.19 22.05 -14.07
N ALA A 238 -59.77 23.04 -13.31
CA ALA A 238 -59.35 24.38 -13.73
C ALA A 238 -58.26 24.42 -14.82
N PRO A 239 -58.30 25.43 -15.73
CA PRO A 239 -57.21 25.72 -16.64
C PRO A 239 -56.09 26.47 -15.90
N LEU A 240 -54.87 25.93 -15.96
CA LEU A 240 -53.66 26.65 -15.58
C LEU A 240 -53.44 27.85 -16.53
N PRO A 241 -52.86 28.97 -16.04
CA PRO A 241 -52.77 30.22 -16.78
C PRO A 241 -51.86 30.12 -18.02
N PRO A 242 -52.09 30.98 -19.03
CA PRO A 242 -51.27 31.02 -20.24
C PRO A 242 -49.85 31.45 -19.88
N ARG A 243 -48.89 30.64 -20.31
CA ARG A 243 -47.47 30.97 -20.24
C ARG A 243 -47.20 31.96 -21.37
N ASP A 244 -47.01 33.23 -21.04
CA ASP A 244 -46.61 34.30 -21.95
C ASP A 244 -45.30 33.93 -22.66
N LEU A 245 -45.43 33.42 -23.88
CA LEU A 245 -44.33 33.32 -24.83
C LEU A 245 -44.24 34.67 -25.55
N SER A 246 -43.53 35.59 -24.90
CA SER A 246 -43.04 36.82 -25.53
C SER A 246 -42.24 36.46 -26.80
N THR A 247 -42.80 36.82 -27.95
CA THR A 247 -42.16 36.85 -29.25
C THR A 247 -41.11 37.95 -29.27
N SER A 248 -39.93 37.66 -28.72
CA SER A 248 -38.73 38.46 -28.94
C SER A 248 -38.23 38.21 -30.36
N THR A 249 -38.44 39.20 -31.23
CA THR A 249 -37.85 39.32 -32.56
C THR A 249 -36.32 39.35 -32.46
N PHE A 250 -35.67 38.18 -32.48
CA PHE A 250 -34.23 38.08 -32.69
C PHE A 250 -33.95 37.84 -34.17
N LYS A 251 -33.24 38.80 -34.78
CA LYS A 251 -32.56 38.63 -36.07
C LYS A 251 -31.76 37.33 -36.06
N PRO A 252 -31.87 36.46 -37.08
CA PRO A 252 -30.99 35.31 -37.20
C PRO A 252 -29.60 35.82 -37.59
N LEU A 253 -28.72 36.02 -36.60
CA LEU A 253 -27.29 35.98 -36.87
C LEU A 253 -26.95 34.54 -37.22
N MET A 254 -26.50 34.33 -38.46
CA MET A 254 -25.80 33.11 -38.87
C MET A 254 -24.76 32.77 -37.79
N PRO A 255 -24.82 31.58 -37.16
CA PRO A 255 -23.79 31.17 -36.24
C PRO A 255 -22.51 31.00 -37.04
N THR A 256 -21.54 31.88 -36.80
CA THR A 256 -20.15 31.65 -37.17
C THR A 256 -19.78 30.24 -36.70
N PRO A 257 -19.31 29.34 -37.57
CA PRO A 257 -18.98 27.97 -37.18
C PRO A 257 -17.98 28.04 -36.04
N ALA A 258 -18.40 27.53 -34.87
CA ALA A 258 -17.52 27.44 -33.72
C ALA A 258 -16.23 26.73 -34.16
N PRO A 259 -15.05 27.28 -33.84
CA PRO A 259 -13.80 26.57 -34.11
C PRO A 259 -13.92 25.17 -33.50
N PRO A 260 -13.49 24.11 -34.22
CA PRO A 260 -13.58 22.75 -33.70
C PRO A 260 -12.95 22.74 -32.30
N PRO A 261 -13.65 22.20 -31.28
CA PRO A 261 -13.19 22.29 -29.91
C PRO A 261 -11.75 21.81 -29.86
N GLU A 262 -10.85 22.72 -29.46
CA GLU A 262 -9.44 22.40 -29.31
C GLU A 262 -9.37 21.11 -28.49
N ARG A 263 -8.79 20.07 -29.09
CA ARG A 263 -8.63 18.76 -28.46
C ARG A 263 -7.68 18.92 -27.29
N ARG A 264 -8.21 19.38 -26.15
CA ARG A 264 -7.45 19.41 -24.90
C ARG A 264 -6.94 17.99 -24.68
N PRO A 265 -5.64 17.80 -24.42
CA PRO A 265 -5.11 16.49 -24.10
C PRO A 265 -5.86 16.00 -22.86
N LEU A 266 -6.74 15.02 -23.05
CA LEU A 266 -7.64 14.50 -22.01
C LEU A 266 -6.90 13.70 -20.94
N LEU A 267 -5.61 13.45 -21.16
CA LEU A 267 -4.84 12.46 -20.43
C LEU A 267 -3.77 13.17 -19.62
N GLY A 268 -4.08 13.36 -18.34
CA GLY A 268 -3.10 13.74 -17.33
C GLY A 268 -2.12 12.62 -17.02
N ARG A 269 -1.10 12.92 -16.23
CA ARG A 269 -0.16 11.93 -15.69
C ARG A 269 -0.93 10.99 -14.74
N ALA A 270 -0.99 9.69 -15.05
CA ALA A 270 -1.60 8.71 -14.15
C ALA A 270 -0.53 8.12 -13.23
N ASP A 271 -0.71 8.28 -11.93
CA ASP A 271 0.22 7.79 -10.91
C ASP A 271 -0.28 6.49 -10.26
N THR A 272 -1.58 6.21 -10.33
CA THR A 272 -2.18 4.97 -9.80
C THR A 272 -2.80 4.08 -10.89
N LYS A 273 -2.99 2.80 -10.55
CA LYS A 273 -3.64 1.81 -11.43
C LYS A 273 -5.08 2.21 -11.74
N GLU A 274 -5.81 2.78 -10.79
CA GLU A 274 -7.19 3.24 -10.94
C GLU A 274 -7.26 4.42 -11.91
N GLN A 275 -6.35 5.39 -11.76
CA GLN A 275 -6.27 6.54 -12.67
C GLN A 275 -5.97 6.11 -14.10
N PHE A 276 -5.02 5.19 -14.29
CA PHE A 276 -4.69 4.66 -15.61
C PHE A 276 -5.87 3.92 -16.24
N THR A 277 -6.57 3.07 -15.46
CA THR A 277 -7.78 2.36 -15.91
C THR A 277 -8.88 3.35 -16.28
N GLY A 278 -9.09 4.40 -15.47
CA GLY A 278 -10.07 5.45 -15.73
C GLY A 278 -9.78 6.21 -17.03
N GLN A 279 -8.51 6.56 -17.26
CA GLN A 279 -8.05 7.18 -18.50
C GLN A 279 -8.26 6.29 -19.72
N LEU A 280 -8.00 4.98 -19.60
CA LEU A 280 -8.24 4.02 -20.66
C LEU A 280 -9.74 3.88 -20.99
N ARG A 281 -10.61 3.89 -19.96
CA ARG A 281 -12.07 3.91 -20.13
C ARG A 281 -12.56 5.20 -20.79
N ALA A 282 -12.02 6.35 -20.39
CA ALA A 282 -12.35 7.64 -21.00
C ALA A 282 -11.97 7.66 -22.49
N LEU A 283 -10.80 7.10 -22.83
CA LEU A 283 -10.37 6.94 -24.22
C LEU A 283 -11.32 6.02 -25.01
N ARG A 284 -11.73 4.88 -24.44
CA ARG A 284 -12.72 3.98 -25.06
C ARG A 284 -14.08 4.66 -25.24
N ALA A 285 -14.54 5.44 -24.26
CA ALA A 285 -15.77 6.21 -24.36
C ALA A 285 -15.70 7.26 -25.49
N ARG A 286 -14.59 8.00 -25.59
CA ARG A 286 -14.33 8.96 -26.69
C ARG A 286 -14.39 8.29 -28.06
N ALA A 287 -13.94 7.05 -28.16
CA ALA A 287 -13.93 6.29 -29.39
C ALA A 287 -15.29 5.68 -29.78
N GLY A 288 -16.36 5.94 -29.02
CA GLY A 288 -17.71 5.38 -29.26
C GLY A 288 -18.12 4.27 -28.27
N GLY A 289 -17.37 4.10 -27.18
CA GLY A 289 -17.70 3.20 -26.08
C GLY A 289 -17.67 1.71 -26.45
N LYS A 290 -18.30 0.88 -25.61
CA LYS A 290 -18.35 -0.58 -25.80
C LYS A 290 -19.07 -1.00 -27.09
N ARG A 291 -19.98 -0.17 -27.62
CA ARG A 291 -20.73 -0.47 -28.85
C ARG A 291 -19.86 -0.44 -30.10
N VAL A 292 -18.99 0.58 -30.23
CA VAL A 292 -18.14 0.74 -31.41
C VAL A 292 -16.84 -0.06 -31.29
N TRP A 293 -16.38 -0.25 -30.05
CA TRP A 293 -15.17 -0.98 -29.71
C TRP A 293 -15.50 -2.09 -28.71
N PRO A 294 -16.16 -3.17 -29.14
CA PRO A 294 -16.35 -4.35 -28.31
C PRO A 294 -15.01 -5.07 -28.13
N ALA A 295 -14.92 -5.94 -27.12
CA ALA A 295 -13.67 -6.59 -26.75
C ALA A 295 -13.09 -7.44 -27.87
N GLU A 296 -13.93 -8.08 -28.71
CA GLU A 296 -13.46 -8.87 -29.86
C GLU A 296 -12.74 -8.01 -30.89
N LYS A 297 -13.23 -6.79 -31.12
CA LYS A 297 -12.63 -5.84 -32.07
C LYS A 297 -11.29 -5.31 -31.56
N LEU A 298 -11.17 -5.11 -30.25
CA LEU A 298 -9.92 -4.68 -29.62
C LEU A 298 -8.88 -5.82 -29.60
N ALA A 299 -9.32 -7.05 -29.37
CA ALA A 299 -8.47 -8.25 -29.47
C ALA A 299 -7.83 -8.37 -30.86
N GLY A 300 -8.59 -8.10 -31.93
CA GLY A 300 -8.09 -8.11 -33.31
C GLY A 300 -7.00 -7.07 -33.62
N LEU A 301 -6.82 -6.04 -32.79
CA LEU A 301 -5.79 -5.01 -32.98
C LEU A 301 -4.45 -5.34 -32.31
N SER A 302 -4.40 -6.35 -31.42
CA SER A 302 -3.18 -6.75 -30.73
C SER A 302 -2.26 -7.52 -31.71
N PRO A 303 -1.08 -7.01 -32.09
CA PRO A 303 -0.24 -7.57 -33.17
C PRO A 303 0.59 -8.78 -32.73
N SER A 304 0.21 -9.44 -31.64
CA SER A 304 0.99 -10.51 -31.05
C SER A 304 0.05 -11.64 -30.70
N ARG A 305 0.05 -12.68 -31.54
CA ARG A 305 -0.18 -14.06 -31.08
C ARG A 305 1.20 -14.64 -30.74
N PRO A 306 1.75 -14.42 -29.54
CA PRO A 306 3.01 -15.04 -29.15
C PRO A 306 2.82 -16.53 -28.80
N TYR A 307 1.57 -16.97 -28.61
CA TYR A 307 1.20 -18.38 -28.50
C TYR A 307 0.36 -18.73 -29.73
N GLY A 308 0.90 -19.60 -30.59
CA GLY A 308 0.11 -20.20 -31.65
C GLY A 308 -1.14 -20.84 -31.04
N ASN A 309 -2.31 -20.40 -31.52
CA ASN A 309 -3.65 -20.89 -31.15
C ASN A 309 -4.27 -20.38 -29.84
N SER A 310 -3.86 -19.23 -29.27
CA SER A 310 -4.73 -18.57 -28.27
C SER A 310 -6.09 -18.29 -28.91
N SER A 311 -7.15 -18.82 -28.31
CA SER A 311 -8.50 -18.64 -28.85
C SER A 311 -8.87 -17.17 -28.77
N THR A 312 -9.62 -16.67 -29.75
CA THR A 312 -10.17 -15.30 -29.75
C THR A 312 -10.95 -14.99 -28.46
N GLN A 313 -11.44 -16.02 -27.77
CA GLN A 313 -12.13 -15.93 -26.49
C GLN A 313 -11.22 -15.51 -25.34
N GLU A 314 -9.97 -16.01 -25.27
CA GLU A 314 -8.99 -15.61 -24.24
C GLU A 314 -8.59 -14.15 -24.39
N ASP A 315 -8.33 -13.71 -25.62
CA ASP A 315 -7.96 -12.31 -25.90
C ASP A 315 -9.13 -11.35 -25.59
N THR A 316 -10.37 -11.77 -25.84
CA THR A 316 -11.57 -11.00 -25.52
C THR A 316 -11.75 -10.85 -24.01
N ALA A 317 -11.64 -11.96 -23.26
CA ALA A 317 -11.71 -11.94 -21.79
C ALA A 317 -10.60 -11.09 -21.18
N LEU A 318 -9.40 -11.15 -21.76
CA LEU A 318 -8.25 -10.38 -21.33
C LEU A 318 -8.45 -8.88 -21.57
N MET A 319 -9.02 -8.48 -22.72
CA MET A 319 -9.39 -7.09 -22.97
C MET A 319 -10.44 -6.60 -21.97
N ASP A 320 -11.47 -7.39 -21.66
CA ASP A 320 -12.46 -6.98 -20.66
C ASP A 320 -11.85 -6.82 -19.27
N ARG A 321 -10.93 -7.71 -18.86
CA ARG A 321 -10.16 -7.55 -17.61
C ARG A 321 -9.30 -6.28 -17.59
N TRP A 322 -8.77 -5.83 -18.73
CA TRP A 322 -8.01 -4.57 -18.80
C TRP A 322 -8.89 -3.37 -18.48
N PHE A 323 -10.08 -3.28 -19.07
CA PHE A 323 -10.97 -2.13 -18.89
C PHE A 323 -11.76 -2.18 -17.58
N ALA A 324 -12.08 -3.38 -17.08
CA ALA A 324 -12.80 -3.58 -15.82
C ALA A 324 -11.86 -3.49 -14.61
N ASN A 325 -10.79 -4.29 -14.58
CA ASN A 325 -9.99 -4.54 -13.37
C ASN A 325 -8.60 -3.88 -13.42
N GLY A 326 -8.24 -3.24 -14.53
CA GLY A 326 -6.90 -2.68 -14.74
C GLY A 326 -5.80 -3.73 -14.77
N GLU A 327 -6.13 -4.98 -15.11
CA GLU A 327 -5.17 -6.09 -15.24
C GLU A 327 -4.36 -5.97 -16.53
N PHE A 328 -3.54 -4.94 -16.63
CA PHE A 328 -2.71 -4.70 -17.81
C PHE A 328 -1.71 -5.83 -18.04
N PRO A 329 -1.32 -6.10 -19.31
CA PRO A 329 -0.29 -7.10 -19.61
C PRO A 329 1.03 -6.68 -18.96
N HIS A 330 2.04 -7.55 -18.97
CA HIS A 330 3.40 -7.14 -18.57
C HIS A 330 4.13 -6.39 -19.70
N ASP A 331 3.75 -6.64 -20.95
CA ASP A 331 4.37 -6.02 -22.13
C ASP A 331 3.55 -4.86 -22.70
N TRP A 332 4.12 -3.65 -22.63
CA TRP A 332 3.56 -2.42 -23.19
C TRP A 332 3.28 -2.53 -24.70
N ARG A 333 4.04 -3.37 -25.43
CA ARG A 333 3.89 -3.56 -26.88
C ARG A 333 2.50 -4.08 -27.26
N ARG A 334 1.81 -4.78 -26.34
CA ARG A 334 0.43 -5.26 -26.54
C ARG A 334 -0.62 -4.16 -26.37
N LEU A 335 -0.36 -3.17 -25.50
CA LEU A 335 -1.33 -2.09 -25.22
C LEU A 335 -1.27 -0.98 -26.29
N ARG A 336 -0.07 -0.68 -26.81
CA ARG A 336 0.17 0.41 -27.78
C ARG A 336 -0.76 0.38 -29.02
N PRO A 337 -1.02 -0.77 -29.66
CA PRO A 337 -1.85 -0.85 -30.86
C PRO A 337 -3.33 -0.65 -30.55
N VAL A 338 -3.79 -1.16 -29.41
CA VAL A 338 -5.15 -0.95 -28.88
C VAL A 338 -5.40 0.55 -28.64
N LEU A 339 -4.45 1.25 -28.01
CA LEU A 339 -4.54 2.71 -27.80
C LEU A 339 -4.65 3.48 -29.12
N ARG A 340 -3.83 3.11 -30.12
CA ARG A 340 -3.90 3.72 -31.46
C ARG A 340 -5.23 3.44 -32.14
N GLY A 341 -5.77 2.22 -32.02
CA GLY A 341 -7.09 1.86 -32.53
C GLY A 341 -8.21 2.69 -31.93
N LEU A 342 -8.13 2.99 -30.63
CA LEU A 342 -9.06 3.89 -29.94
C LEU A 342 -8.87 5.39 -30.29
N GLY A 343 -7.98 5.71 -31.23
CA GLY A 343 -7.75 7.09 -31.66
C GLY A 343 -6.92 7.91 -30.68
N ALA A 344 -6.05 7.28 -29.88
CA ALA A 344 -5.05 8.01 -29.10
C ALA A 344 -4.01 8.65 -30.03
N THR A 345 -3.67 9.91 -29.78
CA THR A 345 -2.59 10.61 -30.49
C THR A 345 -1.21 10.07 -30.08
N SER A 346 -0.18 10.32 -30.89
CA SER A 346 1.20 9.90 -30.57
C SER A 346 1.70 10.45 -29.23
N LEU A 347 1.25 11.64 -28.82
CA LEU A 347 1.58 12.22 -27.53
C LEU A 347 0.88 11.46 -26.39
N GLU A 348 -0.42 11.20 -26.52
CA GLU A 348 -1.20 10.42 -25.54
C GLU A 348 -0.61 9.01 -25.35
N VAL A 349 -0.19 8.35 -26.45
CA VAL A 349 0.48 7.04 -26.39
C VAL A 349 1.80 7.11 -25.61
N LYS A 350 2.60 8.19 -25.77
CA LYS A 350 3.82 8.39 -24.98
C LYS A 350 3.50 8.63 -23.50
N THR A 351 2.45 9.39 -23.19
CA THR A 351 2.01 9.66 -21.81
C THR A 351 1.53 8.38 -21.12
N PHE A 352 0.76 7.54 -21.83
CA PHE A 352 0.38 6.22 -21.32
C PHE A 352 1.59 5.30 -21.14
N ALA A 353 2.57 5.30 -22.05
CA ALA A 353 3.79 4.49 -21.89
C ALA A 353 4.53 4.85 -20.61
N ALA A 354 4.73 6.16 -20.37
CA ALA A 354 5.42 6.64 -19.16
C ALA A 354 4.64 6.32 -17.86
N SER A 355 3.30 6.38 -17.91
CA SER A 355 2.45 6.03 -16.76
C SER A 355 2.45 4.52 -16.50
N TYR A 356 2.42 3.73 -17.58
CA TYR A 356 2.49 2.27 -17.53
C TYR A 356 3.82 1.80 -16.92
N ASP A 357 4.96 2.35 -17.36
CA ASP A 357 6.27 2.01 -16.79
C ASP A 357 6.36 2.33 -15.30
N ARG A 358 5.77 3.46 -14.88
CA ARG A 358 5.75 3.85 -13.46
C ARG A 358 4.92 2.87 -12.61
N ILE A 359 3.73 2.52 -13.09
CA ILE A 359 2.84 1.56 -12.41
C ILE A 359 3.45 0.15 -12.43
N GLY A 360 4.10 -0.24 -13.52
CA GLY A 360 4.75 -1.53 -13.70
C GLY A 360 5.96 -1.72 -12.77
N LYS A 361 6.83 -0.72 -12.66
CA LYS A 361 7.98 -0.73 -11.73
C LYS A 361 7.55 -0.88 -10.27
N GLY A 362 6.40 -0.31 -9.89
CA GLY A 362 5.83 -0.48 -8.55
C GLY A 362 5.37 -1.91 -8.25
N ARG A 363 4.87 -2.66 -9.24
CA ARG A 363 4.45 -4.06 -9.04
C ARG A 363 5.62 -5.00 -8.86
N THR A 364 6.64 -4.90 -9.71
CA THR A 364 7.78 -5.82 -9.66
C THR A 364 8.63 -5.63 -8.41
N ALA A 365 8.81 -4.38 -7.95
CA ALA A 365 9.55 -4.10 -6.72
C ALA A 365 8.83 -4.67 -5.49
N ARG A 366 7.52 -4.46 -5.34
CA ARG A 366 6.80 -4.91 -4.14
C ARG A 366 6.71 -6.43 -4.01
N THR A 367 6.47 -7.15 -5.10
CA THR A 367 6.37 -8.62 -5.04
C THR A 367 7.73 -9.29 -4.87
N SER A 368 8.80 -8.73 -5.46
CA SER A 368 10.16 -9.24 -5.19
C SER A 368 10.56 -8.96 -3.76
N ASP A 369 10.30 -7.76 -3.24
CA ASP A 369 10.79 -7.37 -1.92
C ASP A 369 10.08 -8.13 -0.80
N VAL A 370 8.78 -8.37 -0.92
CA VAL A 370 8.03 -9.17 0.06
C VAL A 370 8.44 -10.65 0.00
N MET A 371 8.60 -11.24 -1.18
CA MET A 371 9.01 -12.64 -1.29
C MET A 371 10.46 -12.84 -0.80
N THR A 372 11.34 -11.89 -1.09
CA THR A 372 12.71 -11.87 -0.56
C THR A 372 12.72 -11.67 0.95
N ALA A 373 11.90 -10.77 1.50
CA ALA A 373 11.79 -10.59 2.95
C ALA A 373 11.26 -11.85 3.65
N VAL A 374 10.26 -12.53 3.06
CA VAL A 374 9.74 -13.81 3.59
C VAL A 374 10.80 -14.91 3.54
N LEU A 375 11.56 -15.01 2.46
CA LEU A 375 12.66 -15.98 2.35
C LEU A 375 13.78 -15.71 3.35
N VAL A 376 14.15 -14.44 3.56
CA VAL A 376 15.15 -14.04 4.57
C VAL A 376 14.66 -14.33 5.99
N LEU A 377 13.40 -14.02 6.30
CA LEU A 377 12.79 -14.33 7.60
C LEU A 377 12.72 -15.84 7.85
N ALA A 378 12.33 -16.63 6.84
CA ALA A 378 12.31 -18.08 6.93
C ALA A 378 13.72 -18.66 7.16
N ALA A 379 14.73 -18.14 6.45
CA ALA A 379 16.12 -18.53 6.66
C ALA A 379 16.62 -18.18 8.07
N MET A 380 16.34 -16.97 8.55
CA MET A 380 16.69 -16.57 9.93
C MET A 380 15.99 -17.43 10.99
N ALA A 381 14.71 -17.76 10.79
CA ALA A 381 13.97 -18.64 11.71
C ALA A 381 14.59 -20.04 11.78
N VAL A 382 14.96 -20.63 10.64
CA VAL A 382 15.62 -21.95 10.59
C VAL A 382 16.99 -21.91 11.28
N ILE A 383 17.78 -20.86 11.05
CA ILE A 383 19.09 -20.67 11.71
C ILE A 383 18.90 -20.54 13.24
N TYR A 384 17.91 -19.74 13.68
CA TYR A 384 17.64 -19.53 15.10
C TYR A 384 17.14 -20.81 15.79
N LEU A 385 16.19 -21.53 15.17
CA LEU A 385 15.71 -22.82 15.65
C LEU A 385 16.85 -23.84 15.74
N GLY A 386 17.72 -23.91 14.73
CA GLY A 386 18.91 -24.76 14.74
C GLY A 386 19.87 -24.41 15.88
N ALA A 387 20.19 -23.13 16.06
CA ALA A 387 21.08 -22.68 17.14
C ALA A 387 20.50 -22.97 18.54
N THR A 388 19.21 -22.73 18.74
CA THR A 388 18.54 -23.04 20.03
C THR A 388 18.48 -24.53 20.31
N ALA A 389 18.27 -25.37 19.30
CA ALA A 389 18.28 -26.83 19.45
C ALA A 389 19.67 -27.36 19.86
N VAL A 390 20.75 -26.80 19.30
CA VAL A 390 22.14 -27.15 19.70
C VAL A 390 22.44 -26.74 21.14
N LEU A 391 22.01 -25.53 21.54
CA LEU A 391 22.24 -25.03 22.90
C LEU A 391 21.41 -25.77 23.95
N GLN A 392 20.29 -26.37 23.57
CA GLN A 392 19.43 -27.13 24.49
C GLN A 392 19.71 -28.64 24.49
N SER A 393 20.47 -29.17 23.53
CA SER A 393 20.81 -30.59 23.53
C SER A 393 21.98 -30.86 24.48
N ASP A 394 21.66 -31.11 25.75
CA ASP A 394 22.58 -31.67 26.77
C ASP A 394 22.96 -33.16 26.49
N THR A 395 22.73 -33.64 25.26
CA THR A 395 22.91 -35.05 24.92
C THR A 395 24.31 -35.30 24.36
N GLU A 396 25.10 -36.08 25.10
CA GLU A 396 26.43 -36.62 24.70
C GLU A 396 26.40 -37.45 23.40
N SER A 397 25.23 -37.74 22.82
CA SER A 397 25.14 -38.53 21.59
C SER A 397 25.54 -37.70 20.37
N GLY A 398 26.67 -38.03 19.75
CA GLY A 398 27.17 -37.39 18.53
C GLY A 398 26.20 -37.40 17.32
N THR A 399 25.11 -38.18 17.38
CA THR A 399 24.08 -38.25 16.35
C THR A 399 23.19 -37.00 16.25
N SER A 400 22.90 -36.31 17.36
CA SER A 400 22.12 -35.05 17.30
C SER A 400 22.96 -33.92 16.72
N LYS A 401 24.26 -33.88 17.04
CA LYS A 401 25.21 -32.92 16.47
C LYS A 401 25.36 -33.10 14.96
N THR A 402 25.45 -34.34 14.47
CA THR A 402 25.58 -34.61 13.03
C THR A 402 24.30 -34.27 12.26
N LEU A 403 23.12 -34.60 12.80
CA LEU A 403 21.85 -34.20 12.17
C LEU A 403 21.69 -32.69 12.09
N THR A 404 22.13 -31.96 13.11
CA THR A 404 22.04 -30.49 13.12
C THR A 404 23.03 -29.85 12.16
N ALA A 405 24.26 -30.38 12.08
CA ALA A 405 25.25 -29.97 11.07
C ALA A 405 24.76 -30.25 9.64
N LEU A 406 24.12 -31.41 9.40
CA LEU A 406 23.54 -31.74 8.11
C LEU A 406 22.40 -30.78 7.75
N GLY A 407 21.54 -30.43 8.70
CA GLY A 407 20.47 -29.45 8.53
C GLY A 407 20.98 -28.05 8.17
N ALA A 408 22.04 -27.59 8.84
CA ALA A 408 22.69 -26.31 8.54
C ALA A 408 23.32 -26.29 7.14
N LEU A 409 23.99 -27.38 6.74
CA LEU A 409 24.56 -27.53 5.39
C LEU A 409 23.47 -27.51 4.32
N LEU A 410 22.36 -28.22 4.53
CA LEU A 410 21.24 -28.27 3.59
C LEU A 410 20.57 -26.90 3.45
N ALA A 411 20.35 -26.19 4.56
CA ALA A 411 19.80 -24.84 4.55
C ALA A 411 20.72 -23.87 3.79
N SER A 412 22.03 -23.92 4.05
CA SER A 412 22.99 -23.08 3.34
C SER A 412 23.09 -23.42 1.85
N ALA A 413 23.00 -24.70 1.47
CA ALA A 413 22.99 -25.11 0.06
C ALA A 413 21.74 -24.60 -0.68
N ILE A 414 20.57 -24.63 -0.03
CA ILE A 414 19.33 -24.07 -0.58
C ILE A 414 19.46 -22.56 -0.77
N ILE A 415 19.96 -21.83 0.24
CA ILE A 415 20.16 -20.38 0.20
C ILE A 415 21.19 -20.00 -0.89
N GLY A 416 22.31 -20.71 -0.95
CA GLY A 416 23.34 -20.50 -1.97
C GLY A 416 22.84 -20.80 -3.39
N GLY A 417 22.10 -21.90 -3.58
CA GLY A 417 21.53 -22.27 -4.88
C GLY A 417 20.46 -21.29 -5.37
N THR A 418 19.55 -20.84 -4.48
CA THR A 418 18.58 -19.81 -4.83
C THR A 418 19.24 -18.46 -5.09
N GLY A 419 20.26 -18.08 -4.31
CA GLY A 419 21.08 -16.89 -4.60
C GLY A 419 21.77 -16.96 -5.97
N ALA A 420 22.41 -18.09 -6.30
CA ALA A 420 23.11 -18.28 -7.57
C ALA A 420 22.16 -18.22 -8.79
N THR A 421 20.98 -18.82 -8.69
CA THR A 421 19.97 -18.77 -9.77
C THR A 421 19.38 -17.37 -9.99
N LEU A 422 19.37 -16.53 -8.95
CA LEU A 422 18.94 -15.13 -9.04
C LEU A 422 20.05 -14.20 -9.55
N ILE A 423 21.31 -14.54 -9.30
CA ILE A 423 22.49 -13.78 -9.77
C ILE A 423 22.90 -14.19 -11.19
N ALA A 424 22.54 -15.39 -11.64
CA ALA A 424 22.87 -15.87 -12.99
C ALA A 424 22.43 -14.83 -14.03
N PRO A 425 23.37 -14.30 -14.83
CA PRO A 425 23.11 -13.17 -15.71
C PRO A 425 22.05 -13.57 -16.73
N ASN A 426 20.89 -12.95 -16.66
CA ASN A 426 19.87 -13.09 -17.67
C ASN A 426 20.33 -12.30 -18.91
N PRO A 427 20.65 -12.96 -20.04
CA PRO A 427 21.32 -12.33 -21.18
C PRO A 427 20.51 -11.16 -21.79
N ASP A 428 19.22 -11.06 -21.46
CA ASP A 428 18.30 -10.08 -22.05
C ASP A 428 18.06 -8.81 -21.22
N LYS A 429 18.67 -8.67 -20.03
CA LYS A 429 18.46 -7.48 -19.16
C LYS A 429 19.75 -6.89 -18.60
N PRO A 430 20.27 -5.80 -19.18
CA PRO A 430 21.33 -5.00 -18.56
C PRO A 430 20.70 -4.01 -17.58
N SER A 431 20.69 -4.30 -16.28
CA SER A 431 20.38 -3.29 -15.27
C SER A 431 21.32 -3.40 -14.05
N PRO A 432 22.24 -2.43 -13.85
CA PRO A 432 23.34 -2.53 -12.89
C PRO A 432 22.98 -2.09 -11.44
N HIS A 433 21.70 -2.04 -11.06
CA HIS A 433 21.27 -1.40 -9.81
C HIS A 433 20.46 -2.30 -8.85
N ALA A 434 20.25 -3.58 -9.18
CA ALA A 434 19.52 -4.52 -8.32
C ALA A 434 20.41 -5.57 -7.63
N GLU A 435 21.73 -5.53 -7.82
CA GLU A 435 22.61 -6.65 -7.48
C GLU A 435 23.06 -6.69 -6.01
N TRP A 436 23.04 -5.55 -5.30
CA TRP A 436 23.64 -5.43 -3.97
C TRP A 436 23.06 -6.35 -2.87
N PRO A 437 21.72 -6.49 -2.71
CA PRO A 437 21.18 -7.39 -1.68
C PRO A 437 21.42 -8.87 -2.01
N TYR A 438 21.43 -9.25 -3.29
CA TYR A 438 21.69 -10.64 -3.69
C TYR A 438 23.16 -11.02 -3.55
N THR A 439 24.09 -10.10 -3.84
CA THR A 439 25.52 -10.32 -3.57
C THR A 439 25.78 -10.44 -2.08
N LEU A 440 25.12 -9.64 -1.24
CA LEU A 440 25.22 -9.78 0.21
C LEU A 440 24.74 -11.14 0.71
N ILE A 441 23.57 -11.61 0.24
CA ILE A 441 23.06 -12.96 0.61
C ILE A 441 24.03 -14.06 0.16
N PHE A 442 24.56 -13.95 -1.06
CA PHE A 442 25.52 -14.91 -1.60
C PHE A 442 26.85 -14.92 -0.83
N CYS A 443 27.36 -13.75 -0.43
CA CYS A 443 28.60 -13.63 0.34
C CYS A 443 28.42 -13.98 1.83
N CYS A 444 27.25 -13.73 2.42
CA CYS A 444 26.99 -14.04 3.83
C CYS A 444 26.71 -15.53 4.08
N ALA A 445 26.12 -16.25 3.13
CA ALA A 445 25.82 -17.67 3.24
C ALA A 445 27.04 -18.54 3.67
N PRO A 446 28.22 -18.45 3.03
CA PRO A 446 29.39 -19.22 3.44
C PRO A 446 29.91 -18.81 4.83
N ILE A 447 29.86 -17.51 5.16
CA ILE A 447 30.30 -17.01 6.49
C ILE A 447 29.39 -17.56 7.59
N THR A 448 28.07 -17.57 7.36
CA THR A 448 27.11 -18.15 8.32
C THR A 448 27.24 -19.66 8.45
N LEU A 449 27.56 -20.37 7.35
CA LEU A 449 27.82 -21.81 7.38
C LEU A 449 29.06 -22.09 8.22
N ILE A 450 30.17 -21.38 7.95
CA ILE A 450 31.43 -21.48 8.69
C ILE A 450 31.19 -21.20 10.18
N ALA A 451 30.49 -20.11 10.53
CA ALA A 451 30.20 -19.79 11.93
C ALA A 451 29.30 -20.84 12.62
N SER A 452 28.27 -21.34 11.91
CA SER A 452 27.31 -22.31 12.47
C SER A 452 27.92 -23.70 12.69
N VAL A 453 28.94 -24.07 11.91
CA VAL A 453 29.62 -25.36 12.07
C VAL A 453 30.86 -25.26 12.96
N ILE A 454 31.64 -24.19 12.87
CA ILE A 454 32.89 -24.08 13.65
C ILE A 454 32.61 -23.83 15.13
N VAL A 455 31.65 -22.97 15.49
CA VAL A 455 31.43 -22.56 16.90
C VAL A 455 31.00 -23.73 17.81
N PRO A 456 30.08 -24.64 17.41
CA PRO A 456 29.71 -25.79 18.23
C PRO A 456 30.81 -26.84 18.36
N PHE A 457 31.73 -26.92 17.38
CA PHE A 457 32.79 -27.93 17.37
C PHE A 457 34.11 -27.44 17.98
N ALA A 458 34.41 -26.14 17.93
CA ALA A 458 35.57 -25.55 18.59
C ALA A 458 35.45 -25.51 20.13
N THR A 459 34.23 -25.63 20.65
CA THR A 459 33.93 -25.59 22.08
C THR A 459 33.84 -26.98 22.74
N GLY A 460 33.85 -28.06 21.95
CA GLY A 460 33.86 -29.45 22.44
C GLY A 460 35.22 -30.12 22.24
N THR A 461 35.71 -30.86 23.24
CA THR A 461 37.05 -31.50 23.25
C THR A 461 37.17 -32.77 22.39
N ASP A 462 36.18 -33.10 21.57
CA ASP A 462 36.18 -34.34 20.79
C ASP A 462 37.01 -34.19 19.50
N THR A 463 37.97 -35.09 19.32
CA THR A 463 38.88 -35.18 18.16
C THR A 463 38.17 -35.25 16.81
N TRP A 464 36.93 -35.76 16.79
CA TRP A 464 36.10 -35.80 15.60
C TRP A 464 35.63 -34.40 15.15
N GLY A 465 35.43 -33.48 16.10
CA GLY A 465 35.09 -32.09 15.84
C GLY A 465 36.22 -31.29 15.20
N HIS A 466 37.45 -31.52 15.64
CA HIS A 466 38.63 -30.91 15.02
C HIS A 466 38.84 -31.38 13.59
N TRP A 467 38.63 -32.68 13.30
CA TRP A 467 38.77 -33.19 11.94
C TRP A 467 37.75 -32.59 10.96
N ILE A 468 36.50 -32.37 11.40
CA ILE A 468 35.47 -31.71 10.59
C ILE A 468 35.74 -30.22 10.42
N ALA A 469 36.20 -29.54 11.47
CA ALA A 469 36.60 -28.13 11.39
C ALA A 469 37.77 -27.94 10.40
N ASP A 470 38.76 -28.83 10.41
CA ASP A 470 39.88 -28.82 9.46
C ASP A 470 39.42 -29.09 8.03
N LEU A 471 38.50 -30.05 7.82
CA LEU A 471 37.97 -30.37 6.49
C LEU A 471 37.11 -29.23 5.91
N LEU A 472 36.38 -28.51 6.76
CA LEU A 472 35.61 -27.32 6.37
C LEU A 472 36.45 -26.06 6.20
N GLY A 473 37.60 -25.94 6.89
CA GLY A 473 38.57 -24.88 6.62
C GLY A 473 39.31 -25.07 5.29
N LEU A 474 39.31 -26.30 4.75
CA LEU A 474 39.96 -26.67 3.49
C LEU A 474 39.05 -26.48 2.26
N LEU A 475 37.73 -26.50 2.46
CA LEU A 475 36.69 -26.24 1.45
C LEU A 475 36.36 -24.74 1.39
#